data_AF-A0A9P6AQ39-F1
#
_entry.id   AF-A0A9P6AQ39-F1
#
_cell.length_a   1.000
_cell.length_b   1.000
_cell.length_c   1.000
_cell.angle_alpha   90.00
_cell.angle_beta   90.00
_cell.angle_gamma   90.00
#
_symmetry.space_group_name_H-M   'P 1'
#
loop_
_entity.id
_entity.type
_entity.pdbx_description
1 polymer ?
#
loop_
_entity_poly.entity_id
_entity_poly.type
_entity_poly.pdbx_seq_one_letter_code
_entity_poly.pdbx_strand_id
1 'polypeptide(L)'
;MQLLDVILQRQLASDEAAVVNVLNVLSLITPSVLSSSTSQRLWIARINTLLERPKHYGARWAGLCLAHRTALLNRELLVGSAQTWISFALPLLSRDEPIPTMVSAIHLLVLLYTSVKDMPEFHRQVIAPTLQKFSIALLQLVEKPESTQRAQGMCWLNILCILIMQSLCVLIHEHPTLHIALQGRLHSVTLAHLSGTFPSISDPSLVQAAADVHSVLHLTGGKVRAAAVWRKSVDSAVTSAGICLHELTSASRPTSSRNHDVGFDLPPLPCDEFSIPLAMDRLKCLVTLLIALLRCPASRPITVPVGSLVKFAIQMISVSSNAPENPVCL
;
A
#
# COMPACT_ATOMS: atom_id res chain seq x y z
N MET A 1 -43.67 7.88 -6.94
CA MET A 1 -42.36 8.55 -7.07
C MET A 1 -41.30 7.51 -6.74
N GLN A 2 -40.39 7.20 -7.65
CA GLN A 2 -39.37 6.19 -7.38
C GLN A 2 -38.44 6.71 -6.28
N LEU A 3 -37.98 5.82 -5.38
CA LEU A 3 -37.15 6.21 -4.23
C LEU A 3 -35.90 7.01 -4.67
N LEU A 4 -35.32 6.65 -5.81
CA LEU A 4 -34.15 7.31 -6.39
C LEU A 4 -34.44 8.78 -6.77
N ASP A 5 -35.64 9.07 -7.29
CA ASP A 5 -36.05 10.45 -7.60
C ASP A 5 -36.17 11.29 -6.33
N VAL A 6 -36.70 10.71 -5.25
CA VAL A 6 -36.80 11.38 -3.94
C VAL A 6 -35.41 11.72 -3.40
N ILE A 7 -34.46 10.77 -3.50
CA ILE A 7 -33.07 10.97 -3.08
C ILE A 7 -32.44 12.10 -3.89
N LEU A 8 -32.59 12.08 -5.22
CA LEU A 8 -32.05 13.11 -6.09
C LEU A 8 -32.62 14.50 -5.82
N GLN A 9 -33.94 14.60 -5.66
CA GLN A 9 -34.64 15.88 -5.48
C GLN A 9 -34.53 16.43 -4.06
N ARG A 10 -34.27 15.60 -3.04
CA ARG A 10 -34.34 16.03 -1.64
C ARG A 10 -33.00 15.95 -0.91
N GLN A 11 -32.24 14.86 -1.12
CA GLN A 11 -30.99 14.61 -0.40
C GLN A 11 -29.76 15.06 -1.19
N LEU A 12 -29.82 15.05 -2.53
CA LEU A 12 -28.75 15.46 -3.42
C LEU A 12 -29.06 16.74 -4.22
N ALA A 13 -30.07 17.51 -3.80
CA ALA A 13 -30.54 18.69 -4.53
C ALA A 13 -29.47 19.79 -4.66
N SER A 14 -28.69 20.00 -3.61
CA SER A 14 -27.54 20.92 -3.58
C SER A 14 -26.27 20.16 -3.19
N ASP A 15 -25.12 20.80 -3.36
CA ASP A 15 -23.84 20.18 -3.05
C ASP A 15 -23.64 20.10 -1.53
N GLU A 16 -24.08 21.12 -0.79
CA GLU A 16 -24.09 21.13 0.67
C GLU A 16 -25.01 20.04 1.22
N ALA A 17 -26.20 19.90 0.63
CA ALA A 17 -27.14 18.83 0.98
C ALA A 17 -26.52 17.46 0.71
N ALA A 18 -25.79 17.30 -0.39
CA ALA A 18 -25.11 16.04 -0.71
C ALA A 18 -24.04 15.70 0.34
N VAL A 19 -23.24 16.67 0.80
CA VAL A 19 -22.23 16.44 1.84
C VAL A 19 -22.86 16.00 3.15
N VAL A 20 -23.92 16.69 3.60
CA VAL A 20 -24.58 16.39 4.89
C VAL A 20 -25.30 15.04 4.83
N ASN A 21 -25.96 14.74 3.70
CA ASN A 21 -26.82 13.56 3.60
C ASN A 21 -26.12 12.31 3.05
N VAL A 22 -24.85 12.38 2.62
CA VAL A 22 -24.22 11.26 1.91
C VAL A 22 -24.29 9.95 2.69
N LEU A 23 -24.07 9.96 4.00
CA LEU A 23 -24.11 8.74 4.82
C LEU A 23 -25.51 8.11 4.84
N ASN A 24 -26.56 8.94 4.89
CA ASN A 24 -27.94 8.50 4.81
C ASN A 24 -28.28 7.98 3.41
N VAL A 25 -27.78 8.64 2.37
CA VAL A 25 -27.96 8.19 0.99
C VAL A 25 -27.30 6.82 0.79
N LEU A 26 -26.08 6.62 1.28
CA LEU A 26 -25.33 5.37 1.16
C LEU A 26 -26.01 4.18 1.84
N SER A 27 -26.75 4.41 2.94
CA SER A 27 -27.51 3.36 3.62
C SER A 27 -28.82 3.02 2.91
N LEU A 28 -29.40 3.97 2.17
CA LEU A 28 -30.66 3.79 1.43
C LEU A 28 -30.47 3.16 0.04
N ILE A 29 -29.32 3.35 -0.60
CA ILE A 29 -29.09 2.79 -1.95
C ILE A 29 -28.93 1.27 -1.85
N THR A 30 -29.79 0.58 -2.61
CA THR A 30 -29.75 -0.88 -2.82
C THR A 30 -29.78 -1.19 -4.32
N PRO A 31 -29.41 -2.42 -4.75
CA PRO A 31 -29.40 -2.78 -6.17
C PRO A 31 -30.74 -2.61 -6.87
N SER A 32 -31.85 -2.88 -6.16
CA SER A 32 -33.22 -2.72 -6.67
C SER A 32 -33.63 -1.27 -6.88
N VAL A 33 -33.04 -0.33 -6.13
CA VAL A 33 -33.27 1.11 -6.32
C VAL A 33 -32.53 1.63 -7.55
N LEU A 34 -31.36 1.04 -7.84
CA LEU A 34 -30.53 1.40 -8.97
C LEU A 34 -30.94 0.75 -10.29
N SER A 35 -32.00 -0.07 -10.37
CA SER A 35 -32.40 -0.76 -11.61
C SER A 35 -33.36 0.05 -12.51
N SER A 36 -33.79 1.25 -12.09
CA SER A 36 -34.69 2.09 -12.90
C SER A 36 -33.93 2.89 -13.97
N SER A 37 -34.20 2.61 -15.26
CA SER A 37 -33.44 3.11 -16.40
C SER A 37 -33.46 4.64 -16.60
N THR A 38 -34.54 5.33 -16.23
CA THR A 38 -34.63 6.79 -16.39
C THR A 38 -33.87 7.52 -15.27
N SER A 39 -34.05 7.09 -14.03
CA SER A 39 -33.44 7.72 -12.85
C SER A 39 -31.94 7.40 -12.71
N GLN A 40 -31.48 6.28 -13.31
CA GLN A 40 -30.05 5.94 -13.42
C GLN A 40 -29.22 7.03 -14.12
N ARG A 41 -29.71 7.57 -15.25
CA ARG A 41 -28.97 8.59 -16.00
C ARG A 41 -28.80 9.88 -15.20
N LEU A 42 -29.87 10.32 -14.52
CA LEU A 42 -29.85 11.48 -13.64
C LEU A 42 -28.93 11.26 -12.43
N TRP A 43 -28.93 10.04 -11.88
CA TRP A 43 -28.04 9.62 -10.81
C TRP A 43 -26.56 9.74 -11.20
N ILE A 44 -26.16 9.13 -12.31
CA ILE A 44 -24.78 9.19 -12.81
C ILE A 44 -24.38 10.61 -13.16
N ALA A 45 -25.27 11.38 -13.81
CA ALA A 45 -25.03 12.79 -14.10
C ALA A 45 -24.75 13.57 -12.82
N ARG A 46 -25.55 13.37 -11.76
CA ARG A 46 -25.35 14.05 -10.48
C ARG A 46 -24.00 13.69 -9.85
N ILE A 47 -23.63 12.40 -9.83
CA ILE A 47 -22.31 11.96 -9.35
C ILE A 47 -21.19 12.68 -10.12
N ASN A 48 -21.27 12.70 -11.45
CA ASN A 48 -20.26 13.34 -12.28
C ASN A 48 -20.15 14.84 -11.98
N THR A 49 -21.29 15.54 -11.79
CA THR A 49 -21.27 16.96 -11.40
C THR A 49 -20.58 17.18 -10.05
N LEU A 50 -20.80 16.30 -9.06
CA LEU A 50 -20.16 16.40 -7.76
C LEU A 50 -18.64 16.17 -7.84
N LEU A 51 -18.20 15.25 -8.70
CA LEU A 51 -16.77 14.94 -8.92
C LEU A 51 -16.03 16.06 -9.66
N GLU A 52 -16.68 16.72 -10.62
CA GLU A 52 -16.05 17.76 -11.45
C GLU A 52 -15.88 19.10 -10.71
N ARG A 53 -16.61 19.33 -9.61
CA ARG A 53 -16.62 20.60 -8.87
C ARG A 53 -15.22 21.03 -8.39
N PRO A 54 -14.63 22.10 -8.94
CA PRO A 54 -13.23 22.45 -8.65
C PRO A 54 -12.99 23.04 -7.25
N LYS A 55 -14.00 23.70 -6.65
CA LYS A 55 -13.81 24.51 -5.41
C LYS A 55 -14.48 23.92 -4.17
N HIS A 56 -15.08 22.73 -4.25
CA HIS A 56 -15.85 22.17 -3.13
C HIS A 56 -15.36 20.76 -2.78
N TYR A 57 -14.41 20.68 -1.83
CA TYR A 57 -13.84 19.41 -1.37
C TYR A 57 -14.88 18.41 -0.87
N GLY A 58 -15.84 18.89 -0.06
CA GLY A 58 -16.93 18.04 0.45
C GLY A 58 -17.78 17.42 -0.66
N ALA A 59 -18.15 18.19 -1.69
CA ALA A 59 -18.96 17.71 -2.80
C ALA A 59 -18.23 16.60 -3.57
N ARG A 60 -16.92 16.78 -3.81
CA ARG A 60 -16.08 15.76 -4.46
C ARG A 60 -15.97 14.50 -3.61
N TRP A 61 -15.74 14.65 -2.31
CA TRP A 61 -15.73 13.52 -1.39
C TRP A 61 -17.07 12.75 -1.43
N ALA A 62 -18.20 13.44 -1.35
CA ALA A 62 -19.51 12.83 -1.45
C ALA A 62 -19.72 12.12 -2.80
N GLY A 63 -19.31 12.75 -3.90
CA GLY A 63 -19.33 12.16 -5.25
C GLY A 63 -18.51 10.87 -5.33
N LEU A 64 -17.31 10.83 -4.74
CA LEU A 64 -16.45 9.64 -4.69
C LEU A 64 -17.10 8.51 -3.89
N CYS A 65 -17.67 8.81 -2.73
CA CYS A 65 -18.38 7.81 -1.92
C CYS A 65 -19.60 7.23 -2.64
N LEU A 66 -20.38 8.08 -3.31
CA LEU A 66 -21.55 7.66 -4.10
C LEU A 66 -21.13 6.83 -5.31
N ALA A 67 -20.08 7.23 -6.03
CA ALA A 67 -19.52 6.47 -7.14
C ALA A 67 -19.04 5.09 -6.68
N HIS A 68 -18.29 5.03 -5.56
CA HIS A 68 -17.80 3.78 -4.98
C HIS A 68 -18.94 2.83 -4.60
N ARG A 69 -19.96 3.35 -3.91
CA ARG A 69 -21.14 2.53 -3.54
C ARG A 69 -21.92 2.09 -4.77
N THR A 70 -22.08 2.95 -5.76
CA THR A 70 -22.76 2.61 -7.02
C THR A 70 -22.00 1.50 -7.76
N ALA A 71 -20.67 1.60 -7.83
CA ALA A 71 -19.79 0.60 -8.43
C ALA A 71 -19.94 -0.79 -7.77
N LEU A 72 -20.03 -0.84 -6.44
CA LEU A 72 -20.26 -2.09 -5.70
C LEU A 72 -21.63 -2.73 -5.97
N LEU A 73 -22.67 -1.92 -6.17
CA LEU A 73 -24.05 -2.40 -6.25
C LEU A 73 -24.50 -2.75 -7.67
N ASN A 74 -23.90 -2.14 -8.70
CA ASN A 74 -24.31 -2.36 -10.07
C ASN A 74 -23.10 -2.40 -11.02
N ARG A 75 -22.79 -3.60 -11.53
CA ARG A 75 -21.68 -3.86 -12.44
C ARG A 75 -21.84 -3.17 -13.81
N GLU A 76 -23.06 -3.05 -14.32
CA GLU A 76 -23.30 -2.39 -15.61
C GLU A 76 -23.01 -0.89 -15.53
N LEU A 77 -23.48 -0.24 -14.46
CA LEU A 77 -23.21 1.17 -14.21
C LEU A 77 -21.72 1.44 -13.97
N LEU A 78 -21.03 0.51 -13.28
CA LEU A 78 -19.58 0.55 -13.10
C LEU A 78 -18.90 0.59 -14.47
N VAL A 79 -19.16 -0.40 -15.33
CA VAL A 79 -18.48 -0.51 -16.63
C VAL A 79 -18.76 0.72 -17.51
N GLY A 80 -20.00 1.22 -17.50
CA GLY A 80 -20.39 2.39 -18.29
C GLY A 80 -19.79 3.72 -17.81
N SER A 81 -19.47 3.84 -16.51
CA SER A 81 -19.02 5.11 -15.92
C SER A 81 -17.55 5.12 -15.48
N ALA A 82 -16.88 3.97 -15.47
CA ALA A 82 -15.55 3.82 -14.89
C ALA A 82 -14.50 4.72 -15.55
N GLN A 83 -14.48 4.83 -16.88
CA GLN A 83 -13.51 5.70 -17.57
C GLN A 83 -13.66 7.17 -17.14
N THR A 84 -14.91 7.64 -17.03
CA THR A 84 -15.23 8.99 -16.55
C THR A 84 -14.79 9.17 -15.09
N TRP A 85 -15.14 8.22 -14.21
CA TRP A 85 -14.76 8.32 -12.80
C TRP A 85 -13.25 8.23 -12.57
N ILE A 86 -12.52 7.42 -13.34
CA ILE A 86 -11.05 7.38 -13.32
C ILE A 86 -10.48 8.73 -13.75
N SER A 87 -11.04 9.33 -14.81
CA SER A 87 -10.57 10.63 -15.31
C SER A 87 -10.76 11.77 -14.30
N PHE A 88 -11.77 11.68 -13.43
CA PHE A 88 -11.99 12.64 -12.35
C PHE A 88 -11.17 12.32 -11.09
N ALA A 89 -11.10 11.05 -10.68
CA ALA A 89 -10.49 10.65 -9.42
C ALA A 89 -8.95 10.66 -9.49
N LEU A 90 -8.36 10.25 -10.61
CA LEU A 90 -6.90 10.13 -10.73
C LEU A 90 -6.18 11.49 -10.54
N PRO A 91 -6.61 12.60 -11.15
CA PRO A 91 -5.97 13.90 -10.94
C PRO A 91 -6.06 14.42 -9.48
N LEU A 92 -7.01 13.93 -8.67
CA LEU A 92 -7.14 14.34 -7.27
C LEU A 92 -5.93 13.93 -6.43
N LEU A 93 -5.26 12.84 -6.80
CA LEU A 93 -4.09 12.34 -6.08
C LEU A 93 -2.84 13.19 -6.30
N SER A 94 -2.80 13.95 -7.40
CA SER A 94 -1.69 14.85 -7.72
C SER A 94 -1.94 16.29 -7.26
N ARG A 95 -3.16 16.62 -6.83
CA ARG A 95 -3.55 17.95 -6.32
C ARG A 95 -3.42 18.02 -4.81
N ASP A 96 -3.44 19.23 -4.27
CA ASP A 96 -3.54 19.45 -2.83
C ASP A 96 -4.99 19.25 -2.39
N GLU A 97 -5.33 18.00 -2.08
CA GLU A 97 -6.65 17.58 -1.64
C GLU A 97 -6.62 17.19 -0.17
N PRO A 98 -7.72 17.37 0.58
CA PRO A 98 -7.79 16.89 1.94
C PRO A 98 -7.76 15.35 1.97
N ILE A 99 -7.14 14.80 3.02
CA ILE A 99 -6.90 13.35 3.18
C ILE A 99 -8.16 12.50 2.97
N PRO A 100 -9.35 12.84 3.50
CA PRO A 100 -10.57 12.05 3.28
C PRO A 100 -10.95 11.91 1.79
N THR A 101 -10.70 12.94 0.99
CA THR A 101 -10.94 12.92 -0.46
C THR A 101 -9.95 11.99 -1.15
N MET A 102 -8.66 12.07 -0.80
CA MET A 102 -7.63 11.18 -1.35
C MET A 102 -7.91 9.71 -1.00
N VAL A 103 -8.24 9.41 0.25
CA VAL A 103 -8.62 8.07 0.71
C VAL A 103 -9.80 7.52 -0.11
N SER A 104 -10.84 8.34 -0.29
CA SER A 104 -12.03 7.94 -1.07
C SER A 104 -11.72 7.73 -2.55
N ALA A 105 -10.82 8.53 -3.12
CA ALA A 105 -10.35 8.37 -4.50
C ALA A 105 -9.55 7.07 -4.67
N ILE A 106 -8.67 6.74 -3.73
CA ILE A 106 -7.90 5.50 -3.74
C ILE A 106 -8.83 4.29 -3.68
N HIS A 107 -9.79 4.26 -2.75
CA HIS A 107 -10.75 3.16 -2.65
C HIS A 107 -11.56 2.97 -3.94
N LEU A 108 -12.07 4.07 -4.53
CA LEU A 108 -12.78 4.01 -5.80
C LEU A 108 -11.90 3.45 -6.92
N LEU A 109 -10.68 3.96 -7.09
CA LEU A 109 -9.77 3.53 -8.14
C LEU A 109 -9.38 2.05 -7.99
N VAL A 110 -9.02 1.62 -6.79
CA VAL A 110 -8.72 0.20 -6.51
C VAL A 110 -9.92 -0.69 -6.85
N LEU A 111 -11.12 -0.30 -6.44
CA LEU A 111 -12.34 -1.04 -6.78
C LEU A 111 -12.51 -1.16 -8.30
N LEU A 112 -12.38 -0.05 -9.04
CA LEU A 112 -12.54 -0.04 -10.49
C LEU A 112 -11.51 -0.94 -11.20
N TYR A 113 -10.25 -0.93 -10.75
CA TYR A 113 -9.19 -1.75 -11.32
C TYR A 113 -9.27 -3.24 -10.96
N THR A 114 -9.98 -3.60 -9.89
CA THR A 114 -10.09 -5.00 -9.41
C THR A 114 -11.42 -5.67 -9.74
N SER A 115 -12.49 -4.90 -10.02
CA SER A 115 -13.85 -5.43 -10.22
C SER A 115 -14.11 -6.03 -11.60
N VAL A 116 -13.25 -5.78 -12.58
CA VAL A 116 -13.53 -6.08 -14.01
C VAL A 116 -12.52 -7.06 -14.59
N LYS A 117 -12.34 -8.21 -13.93
CA LYS A 117 -11.37 -9.23 -14.36
C LYS A 117 -11.79 -9.99 -15.63
N ASP A 118 -13.09 -10.19 -15.81
CA ASP A 118 -13.62 -11.02 -16.91
C ASP A 118 -13.83 -10.26 -18.23
N MET A 119 -13.42 -9.00 -18.33
CA MET A 119 -13.65 -8.17 -19.53
C MET A 119 -12.33 -7.67 -20.13
N PRO A 120 -11.69 -8.47 -21.01
CA PRO A 120 -10.37 -8.16 -21.55
C PRO A 120 -10.36 -6.85 -22.37
N GLU A 121 -11.45 -6.52 -23.06
CA GLU A 121 -11.54 -5.25 -23.80
C GLU A 121 -11.56 -4.03 -22.86
N PHE A 122 -12.31 -4.11 -21.75
CA PHE A 122 -12.30 -3.06 -20.73
C PHE A 122 -10.91 -2.91 -20.11
N HIS A 123 -10.24 -4.03 -19.84
CA HIS A 123 -8.87 -4.01 -19.36
C HIS A 123 -7.94 -3.27 -20.33
N ARG A 124 -8.00 -3.61 -21.63
CA ARG A 124 -7.14 -3.01 -22.66
C ARG A 124 -7.39 -1.52 -22.88
N GLN A 125 -8.67 -1.11 -22.87
CA GLN A 125 -9.07 0.25 -23.23
C GLN A 125 -9.03 1.23 -22.05
N VAL A 126 -9.31 0.75 -20.83
CA VAL A 126 -9.48 1.61 -19.65
C VAL A 126 -8.38 1.35 -18.62
N ILE A 127 -8.18 0.11 -18.18
CA ILE A 127 -7.26 -0.22 -17.08
C ILE A 127 -5.80 -0.04 -17.47
N ALA A 128 -5.34 -0.73 -18.52
CA ALA A 128 -3.94 -0.72 -18.94
C ALA A 128 -3.35 0.70 -19.14
N PRO A 129 -4.01 1.67 -19.81
CA PRO A 129 -3.44 3.00 -20.03
C PRO A 129 -3.44 3.91 -18.78
N THR A 130 -4.21 3.57 -17.74
CA THR A 130 -4.41 4.43 -16.57
C THR A 130 -3.79 3.87 -15.30
N LEU A 131 -3.67 2.55 -15.17
CA LEU A 131 -3.19 1.90 -13.95
C LEU A 131 -1.76 2.30 -13.60
N GLN A 132 -0.84 2.31 -14.56
CA GLN A 132 0.55 2.71 -14.28
C GLN A 132 0.63 4.16 -13.79
N LYS A 133 -0.21 5.05 -14.34
CA LYS A 133 -0.30 6.46 -13.89
C LYS A 133 -0.81 6.56 -12.46
N PHE A 134 -1.80 5.73 -12.11
CA PHE A 134 -2.28 5.61 -10.74
C PHE A 134 -1.19 5.15 -9.79
N SER A 135 -0.49 4.05 -10.09
CA SER A 135 0.60 3.54 -9.26
C SER A 135 1.75 4.56 -9.12
N ILE A 136 2.05 5.34 -10.16
CA ILE A 136 3.02 6.45 -10.08
C ILE A 136 2.54 7.54 -9.12
N ALA A 137 1.27 7.95 -9.21
CA ALA A 137 0.70 8.96 -8.33
C ALA A 137 0.70 8.51 -6.86
N LEU A 138 0.38 7.23 -6.61
CA LEU A 138 0.49 6.62 -5.29
C LEU A 138 1.91 6.67 -4.73
N LEU A 139 2.91 6.29 -5.55
CA LEU A 139 4.32 6.35 -5.13
C LEU A 139 4.77 7.78 -4.84
N GLN A 140 4.36 8.74 -5.66
CA GLN A 140 4.66 10.15 -5.43
C GLN A 140 4.07 10.66 -4.11
N LEU A 141 2.89 10.19 -3.70
CA LEU A 141 2.29 10.56 -2.41
C LEU A 141 3.09 10.04 -1.22
N VAL A 142 3.61 8.80 -1.31
CA VAL A 142 4.44 8.19 -0.27
C VAL A 142 5.83 8.85 -0.18
N GLU A 143 6.41 9.20 -1.33
CA GLU A 143 7.72 9.83 -1.43
C GLU A 143 7.73 11.33 -1.05
N LYS A 144 6.57 11.94 -0.72
CA LYS A 144 6.53 13.35 -0.33
C LYS A 144 7.38 13.61 0.93
N PRO A 145 8.21 14.67 0.95
CA PRO A 145 9.10 14.93 2.07
C PRO A 145 8.35 15.30 3.37
N GLU A 146 8.92 14.91 4.51
CA GLU A 146 8.35 15.11 5.86
C GLU A 146 7.97 16.56 6.18
N SER A 147 8.64 17.54 5.55
CA SER A 147 8.35 18.96 5.74
C SER A 147 6.94 19.36 5.27
N THR A 148 6.44 18.72 4.21
CA THR A 148 5.04 18.89 3.74
C THR A 148 4.05 18.13 4.62
N GLN A 149 4.52 17.06 5.27
CA GLN A 149 3.71 16.11 6.03
C GLN A 149 3.37 16.58 7.45
N ARG A 150 4.26 17.35 8.10
CA ARG A 150 4.01 17.89 9.47
C ARG A 150 2.81 18.82 9.56
N ALA A 151 2.43 19.50 8.47
CA ALA A 151 1.27 20.39 8.44
C ALA A 151 -0.09 19.66 8.51
N GLN A 152 -0.14 18.36 8.20
CA GLN A 152 -1.39 17.60 8.04
C GLN A 152 -1.70 16.62 9.21
N GLY A 153 -0.83 16.59 10.24
CA GLY A 153 -0.96 15.70 11.40
C GLY A 153 -0.46 14.28 11.12
N MET A 154 0.55 13.83 11.89
CA MET A 154 1.29 12.59 11.62
C MET A 154 0.41 11.32 11.55
N CYS A 155 -0.67 11.23 12.34
CA CYS A 155 -1.51 10.03 12.41
C CYS A 155 -2.24 9.75 11.09
N TRP A 156 -2.83 10.78 10.48
CA TRP A 156 -3.59 10.63 9.23
C TRP A 156 -2.71 10.26 8.05
N LEU A 157 -1.46 10.71 8.06
CA LEU A 157 -0.50 10.36 7.04
C LEU A 157 -0.09 8.88 7.11
N ASN A 158 0.19 8.35 8.30
CA ASN A 158 0.50 6.92 8.45
C ASN A 158 -0.65 6.05 7.92
N ILE A 159 -1.89 6.42 8.25
CA ILE A 159 -3.09 5.73 7.73
C ILE A 159 -3.13 5.79 6.20
N LEU A 160 -2.83 6.95 5.61
CA LEU A 160 -2.80 7.11 4.16
C LEU A 160 -1.68 6.27 3.52
N CYS A 161 -0.47 6.28 4.08
CA CYS A 161 0.65 5.47 3.58
C CYS A 161 0.34 3.97 3.66
N ILE A 162 -0.25 3.50 4.76
CA ILE A 162 -0.71 2.11 4.91
C ILE A 162 -1.72 1.77 3.82
N LEU A 163 -2.73 2.61 3.60
CA LEU A 163 -3.73 2.41 2.55
C LEU A 163 -3.09 2.36 1.16
N ILE A 164 -2.12 3.25 0.88
CA ILE A 164 -1.41 3.28 -0.40
C ILE A 164 -0.63 1.98 -0.61
N MET A 165 0.10 1.51 0.40
CA MET A 165 0.86 0.25 0.33
C MET A 165 -0.08 -0.94 0.12
N GLN A 166 -1.16 -1.04 0.90
CA GLN A 166 -2.16 -2.11 0.74
C GLN A 166 -2.78 -2.08 -0.67
N SER A 167 -3.08 -0.89 -1.18
CA SER A 167 -3.59 -0.70 -2.54
C SER A 167 -2.60 -1.18 -3.58
N LEU A 168 -1.32 -0.77 -3.49
CA LEU A 168 -0.27 -1.23 -4.39
C LEU A 168 -0.10 -2.74 -4.35
N CYS A 169 -0.13 -3.36 -3.16
CA CYS A 169 -0.03 -4.81 -3.00
C CYS A 169 -1.14 -5.54 -3.80
N VAL A 170 -2.39 -5.11 -3.64
CA VAL A 170 -3.53 -5.66 -4.39
C VAL A 170 -3.35 -5.46 -5.90
N LEU A 171 -2.98 -4.26 -6.34
CA LEU A 171 -2.82 -3.96 -7.77
C LEU A 171 -1.67 -4.73 -8.42
N ILE A 172 -0.57 -4.95 -7.71
CA ILE A 172 0.58 -5.74 -8.19
C ILE A 172 0.19 -7.21 -8.29
N HIS A 173 -0.57 -7.73 -7.33
CA HIS A 173 -1.06 -9.10 -7.36
C HIS A 173 -2.01 -9.33 -8.55
N GLU A 174 -2.92 -8.39 -8.81
CA GLU A 174 -3.91 -8.49 -9.89
C GLU A 174 -3.32 -8.21 -11.27
N HIS A 175 -2.43 -7.23 -11.38
CA HIS A 175 -1.88 -6.75 -12.65
C HIS A 175 -0.35 -6.68 -12.63
N PRO A 176 0.37 -7.79 -12.41
CA PRO A 176 1.82 -7.77 -12.18
C PRO A 176 2.60 -7.24 -13.39
N THR A 177 2.14 -7.52 -14.61
CA THR A 177 2.80 -7.10 -15.85
C THR A 177 2.80 -5.59 -16.07
N LEU A 178 1.78 -4.89 -15.56
CA LEU A 178 1.66 -3.43 -15.68
C LEU A 178 2.58 -2.67 -14.71
N HIS A 179 3.20 -3.38 -13.76
CA HIS A 179 4.07 -2.80 -12.73
C HIS A 179 5.57 -3.06 -12.97
N ILE A 180 5.95 -3.77 -14.04
CA ILE A 180 7.34 -4.11 -14.36
C ILE A 180 8.24 -2.86 -14.41
N ALA A 181 7.78 -1.81 -15.08
CA ALA A 181 8.53 -0.55 -15.20
C ALA A 181 8.68 0.21 -13.86
N LEU A 182 7.86 -0.11 -12.86
CA LEU A 182 7.88 0.53 -11.55
C LEU A 182 8.64 -0.29 -10.49
N GLN A 183 9.12 -1.49 -10.85
CA GLN A 183 9.73 -2.43 -9.91
C GLN A 183 10.87 -1.79 -9.09
N GLY A 184 11.75 -1.02 -9.74
CA GLY A 184 12.86 -0.34 -9.05
C GLY A 184 12.38 0.66 -8.00
N ARG A 185 11.42 1.55 -8.35
CA ARG A 185 10.85 2.52 -7.40
C ARG A 185 10.10 1.83 -6.26
N LEU A 186 9.31 0.81 -6.57
CA LEU A 186 8.59 0.02 -5.55
C LEU A 186 9.57 -0.63 -4.57
N HIS A 187 10.68 -1.16 -5.07
CA HIS A 187 11.72 -1.74 -4.23
C HIS A 187 12.34 -0.68 -3.31
N SER A 188 12.74 0.48 -3.85
CA SER A 188 13.31 1.57 -3.05
C SER A 188 12.35 2.11 -1.99
N VAL A 189 11.09 2.35 -2.36
CA VAL A 189 10.06 2.87 -1.45
C VAL A 189 9.75 1.88 -0.32
N THR A 190 9.59 0.59 -0.64
CA THR A 190 9.36 -0.42 0.41
C THR A 190 10.57 -0.57 1.33
N LEU A 191 11.80 -0.57 0.78
CA LEU A 191 13.01 -0.65 1.59
C LEU A 191 13.22 0.57 2.49
N ALA A 192 12.83 1.77 2.06
CA ALA A 192 12.89 2.98 2.90
C ALA A 192 12.03 2.84 4.17
N HIS A 193 10.90 2.12 4.10
CA HIS A 193 10.07 1.83 5.27
C HIS A 193 10.51 0.57 6.05
N LEU A 194 11.44 -0.22 5.49
CA LEU A 194 11.97 -1.44 6.11
C LEU A 194 13.40 -1.26 6.63
N SER A 195 14.01 -0.09 6.43
CA SER A 195 15.37 0.24 6.89
C SER A 195 15.44 0.55 8.38
N GLY A 196 14.31 0.54 9.09
CA GLY A 196 14.22 1.00 10.48
C GLY A 196 14.37 2.52 10.61
N THR A 197 13.89 3.05 11.73
CA THR A 197 13.93 4.48 12.06
C THR A 197 14.50 4.67 13.47
N PHE A 198 15.22 5.76 13.68
CA PHE A 198 15.67 6.22 14.99
C PHE A 198 15.59 7.76 15.02
N PRO A 199 15.15 8.41 16.14
CA PRO A 199 14.88 7.88 17.48
C PRO A 199 13.51 7.22 17.67
N SER A 200 12.59 7.38 16.72
CA SER A 200 11.26 6.76 16.78
C SER A 200 11.28 5.33 16.24
N ILE A 201 10.66 4.39 16.96
CA ILE A 201 10.43 3.01 16.50
C ILE A 201 9.54 3.04 15.25
N SER A 202 9.83 2.18 14.27
CA SER A 202 9.02 2.07 13.07
C SER A 202 7.59 1.63 13.38
N ASP A 203 6.60 2.25 12.73
CA ASP A 203 5.18 1.88 12.91
C ASP A 203 4.95 0.44 12.41
N PRO A 204 4.51 -0.50 13.26
CA PRO A 204 4.40 -1.91 12.88
C PRO A 204 3.40 -2.15 11.76
N SER A 205 2.34 -1.33 11.65
CA SER A 205 1.34 -1.46 10.60
C SER A 205 1.88 -1.00 9.25
N LEU A 206 2.66 0.08 9.25
CA LEU A 206 3.34 0.56 8.05
C LEU A 206 4.43 -0.40 7.58
N VAL A 207 5.23 -0.94 8.51
CA VAL A 207 6.24 -1.96 8.24
C VAL A 207 5.60 -3.20 7.63
N GLN A 208 4.49 -3.69 8.20
CA GLN A 208 3.77 -4.84 7.63
C GLN A 208 3.26 -4.53 6.21
N ALA A 209 2.67 -3.35 5.99
CA ALA A 209 2.16 -2.99 4.67
C ALA A 209 3.29 -2.87 3.63
N ALA A 210 4.45 -2.32 3.99
CA ALA A 210 5.63 -2.25 3.14
C ALA A 210 6.22 -3.65 2.85
N ALA A 211 6.26 -4.52 3.87
CA ALA A 211 6.67 -5.91 3.73
C ALA A 211 5.76 -6.70 2.79
N ASP A 212 4.44 -6.50 2.89
CA ASP A 212 3.45 -7.14 2.02
C ASP A 212 3.66 -6.71 0.55
N VAL A 213 3.81 -5.40 0.29
CA VAL A 213 4.13 -4.90 -1.06
C VAL A 213 5.42 -5.50 -1.59
N HIS A 214 6.49 -5.48 -0.78
CA HIS A 214 7.79 -6.03 -1.18
C HIS A 214 7.68 -7.53 -1.49
N SER A 215 6.89 -8.25 -0.69
CA SER A 215 6.70 -9.69 -0.84
C SER A 215 6.07 -10.04 -2.18
N VAL A 216 5.17 -9.21 -2.74
CA VAL A 216 4.52 -9.45 -4.04
C VAL A 216 5.33 -8.94 -5.23
N LEU A 217 6.42 -8.17 -5.03
CA LEU A 217 7.21 -7.61 -6.15
C LEU A 217 7.82 -8.67 -7.06
N HIS A 218 8.10 -9.86 -6.54
CA HIS A 218 8.62 -10.96 -7.35
C HIS A 218 7.65 -11.39 -8.46
N LEU A 219 6.34 -11.16 -8.30
CA LEU A 219 5.32 -11.46 -9.32
C LEU A 219 5.56 -10.65 -10.62
N THR A 220 6.16 -9.46 -10.51
CA THR A 220 6.50 -8.63 -11.68
C THR A 220 7.61 -9.26 -12.55
N GLY A 221 8.39 -10.21 -12.02
CA GLY A 221 9.42 -10.94 -12.77
C GLY A 221 8.88 -11.87 -13.86
N GLY A 222 7.55 -12.02 -13.96
CA GLY A 222 6.91 -12.93 -14.92
C GLY A 222 7.19 -14.41 -14.62
N LYS A 223 6.74 -15.29 -15.52
CA LYS A 223 6.71 -16.76 -15.25
C LYS A 223 8.06 -17.40 -14.95
N VAL A 224 9.16 -16.85 -15.47
CA VAL A 224 10.49 -17.47 -15.38
C VAL A 224 11.36 -16.81 -14.30
N ARG A 225 11.30 -15.48 -14.16
CA ARG A 225 12.20 -14.75 -13.23
C ARG A 225 11.60 -14.57 -11.84
N ALA A 226 10.30 -14.77 -11.65
CA ALA A 226 9.65 -14.56 -10.35
C ALA A 226 10.32 -15.35 -9.21
N ALA A 227 10.61 -16.64 -9.42
CA ALA A 227 11.27 -17.47 -8.42
C ALA A 227 12.69 -16.97 -8.08
N ALA A 228 13.45 -16.53 -9.09
CA ALA A 228 14.80 -15.99 -8.89
C ALA A 228 14.77 -14.63 -8.18
N VAL A 229 13.80 -13.76 -8.50
CA VAL A 229 13.61 -12.46 -7.83
C VAL A 229 13.21 -12.69 -6.38
N TRP A 230 12.24 -13.57 -6.11
CA TRP A 230 11.84 -13.94 -4.75
C TRP A 230 13.04 -14.47 -3.96
N ARG A 231 13.81 -15.38 -4.56
CA ARG A 231 14.96 -15.98 -3.93
C ARG A 231 16.02 -14.94 -3.56
N LYS A 232 16.32 -14.03 -4.49
CA LYS A 232 17.23 -12.90 -4.24
C LYS A 232 16.74 -12.04 -3.07
N SER A 233 15.44 -11.71 -3.02
CA SER A 233 14.86 -10.94 -1.92
C SER A 233 15.02 -11.65 -0.57
N VAL A 234 14.81 -12.96 -0.51
CA VAL A 234 15.01 -13.74 0.74
C VAL A 234 16.48 -13.75 1.15
N ASP A 235 17.39 -14.04 0.23
CA ASP A 235 18.82 -14.07 0.54
C ASP A 235 19.31 -12.69 1.00
N SER A 236 18.91 -11.61 0.31
CA SER A 236 19.24 -10.23 0.71
C SER A 236 18.65 -9.87 2.08
N ALA A 237 17.42 -10.29 2.39
CA ALA A 237 16.80 -10.06 3.68
C ALA A 237 17.51 -10.80 4.81
N VAL A 238 17.86 -12.08 4.62
CA VAL A 238 18.64 -12.86 5.60
C VAL A 238 20.01 -12.23 5.82
N THR A 239 20.71 -11.85 4.77
CA THR A 239 22.03 -11.20 4.88
C THR A 239 21.95 -9.87 5.61
N SER A 240 21.02 -8.98 5.22
CA SER A 240 20.83 -7.69 5.91
C SER A 240 20.43 -7.87 7.37
N ALA A 241 19.58 -8.84 7.68
CA ALA A 241 19.18 -9.12 9.06
C ALA A 241 20.36 -9.69 9.87
N GLY A 242 21.20 -10.52 9.25
CA GLY A 242 22.44 -11.02 9.83
C GLY A 242 23.44 -9.90 10.15
N ILE A 243 23.55 -8.88 9.30
CA ILE A 243 24.37 -7.68 9.57
C ILE A 243 23.86 -6.93 10.80
N CYS A 244 22.54 -6.74 10.93
CA CYS A 244 21.95 -6.10 12.11
C CYS A 244 22.17 -6.93 13.38
N LEU A 245 21.97 -8.25 13.29
CA LEU A 245 22.20 -9.16 14.40
C LEU A 245 23.67 -9.15 14.83
N HIS A 246 24.60 -9.14 13.88
CA HIS A 246 26.02 -9.01 14.17
C HIS A 246 26.30 -7.73 14.95
N GLU A 247 25.81 -6.57 14.50
CA GLU A 247 25.99 -5.28 15.20
C GLU A 247 25.53 -5.35 16.67
N LEU A 248 24.36 -5.95 16.92
CA LEU A 248 23.83 -6.13 18.27
C LEU A 248 24.71 -7.02 19.16
N THR A 249 25.47 -7.95 18.56
CA THR A 249 26.38 -8.85 19.29
C THR A 249 27.83 -8.33 19.36
N SER A 250 28.28 -7.55 18.36
CA SER A 250 29.63 -6.99 18.30
C SER A 250 29.79 -5.73 19.15
N ALA A 251 28.69 -5.05 19.51
CA ALA A 251 28.71 -4.10 20.62
C ALA A 251 29.27 -4.71 21.93
N SER A 252 29.29 -6.04 22.05
CA SER A 252 29.92 -6.77 23.16
C SER A 252 31.33 -7.32 22.87
N ARG A 253 31.85 -7.26 21.63
CA ARG A 253 33.18 -7.80 21.25
C ARG A 253 33.83 -7.02 20.09
N PRO A 254 35.02 -6.42 20.27
CA PRO A 254 35.70 -5.67 19.21
C PRO A 254 36.48 -6.63 18.31
N THR A 255 36.05 -6.84 17.06
CA THR A 255 36.93 -7.46 16.05
C THR A 255 36.69 -6.98 14.62
N SER A 256 37.81 -7.01 13.90
CA SER A 256 38.23 -6.43 12.63
C SER A 256 37.59 -6.99 11.35
N SER A 257 37.60 -6.13 10.33
CA SER A 257 37.48 -6.39 8.88
C SER A 257 36.22 -7.10 8.37
N ARG A 258 35.28 -6.26 7.91
CA ARG A 258 34.08 -6.54 7.11
C ARG A 258 34.43 -7.18 5.76
N ASN A 259 34.10 -8.45 5.54
CA ASN A 259 33.87 -8.94 4.19
C ASN A 259 32.43 -8.58 3.80
N HIS A 260 32.28 -7.92 2.66
CA HIS A 260 31.01 -7.37 2.15
C HIS A 260 30.09 -8.50 1.67
N ASP A 261 29.36 -9.14 2.57
CA ASP A 261 28.15 -9.85 2.19
C ASP A 261 27.12 -8.81 1.73
N VAL A 262 26.82 -8.77 0.43
CA VAL A 262 25.95 -7.75 -0.17
C VAL A 262 24.49 -8.15 0.04
N GLY A 263 23.90 -7.65 1.13
CA GLY A 263 22.45 -7.72 1.39
C GLY A 263 21.66 -6.70 0.54
N PHE A 264 20.56 -6.19 1.09
CA PHE A 264 19.92 -4.99 0.54
C PHE A 264 20.84 -3.77 0.64
N ASP A 265 20.69 -2.85 -0.31
CA ASP A 265 21.33 -1.53 -0.30
C ASP A 265 20.61 -0.61 0.71
N LEU A 266 20.86 -0.87 2.00
CA LEU A 266 20.30 -0.10 3.11
C LEU A 266 21.32 0.94 3.59
N PRO A 267 20.88 2.09 4.12
CA PRO A 267 21.78 3.06 4.75
C PRO A 267 22.66 2.37 5.80
N PRO A 268 23.97 2.64 5.84
CA PRO A 268 24.87 2.00 6.79
C PRO A 268 24.41 2.29 8.22
N LEU A 269 24.62 1.32 9.12
CA LEU A 269 24.43 1.55 10.55
C LEU A 269 25.49 2.57 11.01
N PRO A 270 25.11 3.55 11.85
CA PRO A 270 26.07 4.49 12.40
C PRO A 270 27.06 3.76 13.32
N CYS A 271 28.21 4.37 13.60
CA CYS A 271 29.24 3.79 14.48
C CYS A 271 29.11 4.23 15.95
N ASP A 272 28.05 4.96 16.29
CA ASP A 272 27.82 5.57 17.60
C ASP A 272 26.79 4.80 18.43
N GLU A 273 26.42 5.34 19.60
CA GLU A 273 25.44 4.75 20.52
C GLU A 273 24.05 4.55 19.89
N PHE A 274 23.78 5.15 18.72
CA PHE A 274 22.54 4.98 17.97
C PHE A 274 22.54 3.74 17.07
N SER A 275 23.69 3.04 16.93
CA SER A 275 23.80 1.83 16.12
C SER A 275 22.91 0.70 16.64
N ILE A 276 22.86 0.53 17.97
CA ILE A 276 22.12 -0.57 18.62
C ILE A 276 20.60 -0.39 18.48
N PRO A 277 19.99 0.76 18.85
CA PRO A 277 18.55 0.95 18.69
C PRO A 277 18.10 0.83 17.21
N LEU A 278 18.88 1.40 16.28
CA LEU A 278 18.57 1.31 14.85
C LEU A 278 18.72 -0.12 14.31
N ALA A 279 19.78 -0.84 14.71
CA ALA A 279 19.97 -2.23 14.31
C ALA A 279 18.83 -3.12 14.84
N MET A 280 18.36 -2.87 16.05
CA MET A 280 17.22 -3.59 16.63
C MET A 280 15.92 -3.33 15.88
N ASP A 281 15.61 -2.07 15.57
CA ASP A 281 14.40 -1.71 14.82
C ASP A 281 14.44 -2.27 13.39
N ARG A 282 15.57 -2.11 12.71
CA ARG A 282 15.81 -2.67 11.38
C ARG A 282 15.72 -4.20 11.35
N LEU A 283 16.28 -4.88 12.35
CA LEU A 283 16.18 -6.33 12.48
C LEU A 283 14.71 -6.77 12.55
N LYS A 284 13.88 -6.09 13.36
CA LYS A 284 12.44 -6.36 13.43
C LYS A 284 11.77 -6.16 12.07
N CYS A 285 12.07 -5.07 11.37
CA CYS A 285 11.52 -4.80 10.03
C CYS A 285 11.89 -5.90 9.02
N LEU A 286 13.15 -6.34 9.00
CA LEU A 286 13.64 -7.37 8.09
C LEU A 286 13.07 -8.76 8.42
N VAL A 287 12.86 -9.08 9.70
CA VAL A 287 12.16 -10.31 10.11
C VAL A 287 10.70 -10.28 9.64
N THR A 288 10.02 -9.14 9.78
CA THR A 288 8.66 -8.96 9.23
C THR A 288 8.63 -9.17 7.72
N LEU A 289 9.62 -8.63 6.99
CA LEU A 289 9.77 -8.87 5.56
C LEU A 289 10.00 -10.35 5.23
N LEU A 290 10.87 -11.05 5.96
CA LEU A 290 11.11 -12.49 5.77
C LEU A 290 9.82 -13.30 5.96
N ILE A 291 9.04 -12.99 7.00
CA ILE A 291 7.75 -13.63 7.25
C ILE A 291 6.79 -13.37 6.08
N ALA A 292 6.69 -12.13 5.59
CA ALA A 292 5.84 -11.78 4.46
C ALA A 292 6.27 -12.51 3.17
N LEU A 293 7.57 -12.55 2.86
CA LEU A 293 8.13 -13.27 1.71
C LEU A 293 7.81 -14.77 1.76
N LEU A 294 7.90 -15.39 2.93
CA LEU A 294 7.61 -16.82 3.12
C LEU A 294 6.11 -17.15 3.08
N ARG A 295 5.24 -16.18 3.39
CA ARG A 295 3.78 -16.33 3.36
C ARG A 295 3.16 -15.96 2.02
N CYS A 296 3.87 -15.21 1.19
CA CYS A 296 3.33 -14.76 -0.10
C CYS A 296 3.07 -15.96 -1.03
N PRO A 297 1.85 -16.09 -1.59
CA PRO A 297 1.57 -17.16 -2.54
C PRO A 297 2.40 -16.99 -3.81
N ALA A 298 2.98 -18.09 -4.29
CA ALA A 298 3.68 -18.15 -5.55
C ALA A 298 2.85 -18.97 -6.55
N SER A 299 2.77 -18.52 -7.80
CA SER A 299 2.08 -19.26 -8.87
C SER A 299 2.80 -20.55 -9.27
N ARG A 300 4.05 -20.73 -8.84
CA ARG A 300 4.89 -21.90 -9.12
C ARG A 300 5.68 -22.29 -7.88
N PRO A 301 6.10 -23.56 -7.77
CA PRO A 301 7.00 -23.99 -6.71
C PRO A 301 8.28 -23.15 -6.68
N ILE A 302 8.68 -22.76 -5.47
CA ILE A 302 9.90 -21.98 -5.18
C ILE A 302 10.82 -22.77 -4.26
N THR A 303 12.13 -22.69 -4.48
CA THR A 303 13.14 -23.39 -3.67
C THR A 303 13.52 -22.55 -2.45
N VAL A 304 13.01 -22.92 -1.28
CA VAL A 304 13.19 -22.19 -0.03
C VAL A 304 14.59 -22.47 0.57
N PRO A 305 15.37 -21.44 0.97
CA PRO A 305 16.65 -21.60 1.69
C PRO A 305 16.49 -22.05 3.14
N VAL A 306 15.99 -23.25 3.39
CA VAL A 306 15.77 -23.72 4.76
C VAL A 306 17.07 -23.69 5.58
N GLY A 307 18.21 -24.08 4.99
CA GLY A 307 19.51 -24.03 5.67
C GLY A 307 19.91 -22.64 6.16
N SER A 308 19.85 -21.63 5.29
CA SER A 308 20.19 -20.24 5.66
C SER A 308 19.22 -19.66 6.69
N LEU A 309 17.93 -19.95 6.55
CA LEU A 309 16.89 -19.49 7.48
C LEU A 309 17.05 -20.11 8.86
N VAL A 310 17.29 -21.43 8.94
CA VAL A 310 17.53 -22.13 10.21
C VAL A 310 18.82 -21.65 10.86
N LYS A 311 19.91 -21.47 10.09
CA LYS A 311 21.16 -20.92 10.61
C LYS A 311 20.94 -19.53 11.23
N PHE A 312 20.22 -18.66 10.53
CA PHE A 312 19.88 -17.33 11.04
C PHE A 312 19.01 -17.38 12.31
N ALA A 313 18.00 -18.26 12.35
CA ALA A 313 17.16 -18.46 13.53
C ALA A 313 17.97 -18.94 14.75
N ILE A 314 18.88 -19.89 14.56
CA ILE A 314 19.78 -20.36 15.62
C ILE A 314 20.68 -19.22 16.13
N GLN A 315 21.23 -18.39 15.23
CA GLN A 315 22.02 -17.23 15.61
C GLN A 315 21.21 -16.26 16.47
N MET A 316 19.95 -15.95 16.11
CA MET A 316 19.09 -15.09 16.92
C MET A 316 18.84 -15.64 18.33
N ILE A 317 18.60 -16.95 18.45
CA ILE A 317 18.37 -17.59 19.76
C ILE A 317 19.63 -17.58 20.61
N SER A 318 20.80 -17.78 19.99
CA SER A 318 22.10 -17.83 20.71
C SER A 318 22.50 -16.50 21.38
N VAL A 319 21.92 -15.37 20.96
CA VAL A 319 22.15 -14.08 21.62
C VAL A 319 21.60 -14.05 23.05
N SER A 320 20.56 -14.83 23.35
CA SER A 320 19.92 -14.86 24.68
C SER A 320 20.65 -15.71 25.71
N SER A 321 21.53 -16.64 25.32
CA SER A 321 22.06 -17.66 26.24
C SER A 321 23.35 -17.26 26.96
N ASN A 322 23.91 -16.08 26.68
CA ASN A 322 25.21 -15.64 27.20
C ASN A 322 25.12 -14.55 28.27
N ALA A 323 23.97 -14.37 28.94
CA ALA A 323 23.92 -13.58 30.17
C ALA A 323 24.71 -14.34 31.25
N PRO A 324 25.83 -13.80 31.78
CA PRO A 324 26.52 -14.45 32.89
C PRO A 324 25.59 -14.42 34.09
N GLU A 325 25.21 -15.59 34.58
CA GLU A 325 24.86 -15.76 35.99
C GLU A 325 26.05 -15.19 36.78
N ASN A 326 25.89 -14.02 37.40
CA ASN A 326 26.83 -13.56 38.42
C ASN A 326 26.84 -14.64 39.52
N PRO A 327 27.93 -15.38 39.74
CA PRO A 327 28.07 -16.05 41.01
C PRO A 327 28.30 -14.94 42.02
N VAL A 328 27.30 -14.67 42.85
CA VAL A 328 27.51 -13.94 44.10
C VAL A 328 28.52 -14.75 44.89
N CYS A 329 29.78 -14.33 44.87
CA CYS A 329 30.80 -14.84 45.78
C CYS A 329 30.34 -14.50 47.20
N LEU A 330 30.01 -15.55 47.97
CA LEU A 330 30.00 -15.55 49.42
C LEU A 330 31.42 -15.36 49.96
#